data_AF-A0A176YBT7-F1
#
_entry.id   AF-A0A176YBT7-F1
#
_cell.length_a   1.000
_cell.length_b   1.000
_cell.length_c   1.000
_cell.angle_alpha   90.00
_cell.angle_beta   90.00
_cell.angle_gamma   90.00
#
_symmetry.space_group_name_H-M   'P 1'
#
loop_
_entity.id
_entity.type
_entity.pdbx_description
1 polymer ?
#
loop_
_entity_poly.entity_id
_entity_poly.type
_entity_poly.pdbx_seq_one_letter_code
_entity_poly.pdbx_strand_id
1 'polypeptide(L)' 'MLGKTYLTKQASLLLEFARNTSDADLSAKLISKAADLKSQADPLPDKDQSPRAPDVTQDVSPDGESGAA' A
#
# COMPACT_ATOMS: atom_id res chain seq x y z
N MET A 1 1.59 -8.34 3.45
CA MET A 1 0.77 -7.13 3.69
C MET A 1 1.12 -6.48 5.03
N LEU A 2 2.38 -6.09 5.27
CA LEU A 2 2.79 -5.48 6.55
C LEU A 2 2.10 -4.11 6.77
N GLY A 3 1.89 -3.35 5.70
CA GLY A 3 1.24 -2.03 5.73
C GLY A 3 -0.19 -2.07 6.29
N LYS A 4 -1.04 -3.01 5.85
CA LYS A 4 -2.44 -3.11 6.32
C LYS A 4 -2.52 -3.36 7.83
N THR A 5 -1.73 -4.31 8.34
CA THR A 5 -1.69 -4.62 9.77
C THR A 5 -1.19 -3.44 10.60
N TYR A 6 -0.21 -2.68 10.09
CA TYR A 6 0.28 -1.48 10.75
C TYR A 6 -0.76 -0.35 10.78
N LEU A 7 -1.46 -0.10 9.67
CA LEU A 7 -2.53 0.91 9.58
C LEU A 7 -3.68 0.58 10.54
N THR A 8 -4.11 -0.69 10.61
CA THR A 8 -5.15 -1.13 11.55
C THR A 8 -4.71 -0.93 13.01
N LYS A 9 -3.46 -1.29 13.35
CA LYS A 9 -2.93 -1.08 14.71
C LYS A 9 -2.89 0.40 15.08
N GLN A 10 -2.45 1.26 14.15
CA GLN A 10 -2.44 2.71 14.38
C GLN A 10 -3.86 3.27 14.55
N ALA A 11 -4.83 2.84 13.75
CA ALA A 11 -6.21 3.28 13.89
C ALA A 11 -6.79 2.91 15.27
N SER A 12 -6.55 1.68 15.75
CA SER A 12 -6.97 1.26 17.08
C SER A 12 -6.35 2.12 18.19
N LEU A 13 -5.06 2.42 18.09
CA LEU A 13 -4.35 3.25 19.06
C LEU A 13 -4.90 4.68 19.10
N LEU A 14 -5.17 5.28 17.93
CA LEU A 14 -5.76 6.62 17.85
C LEU A 14 -7.15 6.67 18.52
N LEU A 15 -7.96 5.61 18.36
CA LEU A 15 -9.27 5.52 19.03
C LEU A 15 -9.13 5.39 20.56
N GLU A 16 -8.11 4.69 21.04
CA GLU A 16 -7.83 4.59 22.48
C GLU A 16 -7.45 5.96 23.06
N PHE A 17 -6.55 6.69 22.40
CA PHE A 17 -6.19 8.06 22.81
C PHE A 17 -7.38 9.02 22.74
N ALA A 18 -8.24 8.90 21.72
CA ALA A 18 -9.42 9.74 21.58
C ALA A 18 -10.42 9.56 22.75
N ARG A 19 -10.49 8.34 23.31
CA ARG A 19 -11.37 8.03 24.46
C ARG A 19 -10.78 8.45 25.80
N ASN A 20 -9.46 8.57 25.90
CA ASN A 20 -8.76 8.88 27.14
C ASN A 20 -8.40 10.37 27.30
N THR A 21 -8.62 11.18 26.27
CA THR A 21 -8.43 12.63 26.34
C THR A 21 -9.72 13.36 26.72
N SER A 22 -9.61 14.41 27.53
CA SER A 22 -10.71 15.33 27.84
C SER A 22 -10.85 16.49 26.84
N ASP A 23 -9.88 16.62 25.92
CA ASP A 23 -9.91 17.63 24.85
C ASP A 23 -10.77 17.13 23.68
N ALA A 24 -11.91 17.77 23.48
CA ALA A 24 -12.89 17.41 22.45
C ALA A 24 -12.36 17.64 21.03
N ASP A 25 -11.62 18.72 20.80
CA ASP A 25 -11.02 19.04 19.50
C ASP A 25 -9.94 18.01 19.13
N LEU A 26 -9.11 17.62 20.10
CA LEU A 26 -8.12 16.58 19.93
C LEU A 26 -8.78 15.21 19.69
N SER A 27 -9.81 14.86 20.47
CA SER A 27 -10.55 13.61 20.30
C SER A 27 -11.13 13.49 18.88
N ALA A 28 -11.76 14.56 18.39
CA ALA A 28 -12.31 14.60 17.04
C ALA A 28 -11.23 14.38 15.97
N LYS A 29 -10.07 15.06 16.09
CA LYS A 29 -8.95 14.88 15.15
C LYS A 29 -8.40 13.45 15.14
N LEU A 30 -8.30 12.82 16.30
CA LEU A 30 -7.84 11.44 16.43
C LEU A 30 -8.83 10.45 15.79
N ILE A 31 -10.14 10.65 16.00
CA ILE A 31 -11.19 9.83 15.38
C ILE A 31 -11.16 9.97 13.86
N SER A 32 -11.10 11.21 13.34
CA SER A 32 -11.01 11.46 11.90
C SER A 32 -9.78 10.76 11.29
N LYS A 33 -8.61 10.90 11.93
CA LYS A 33 -7.39 10.25 11.45
C LYS A 33 -7.47 8.72 11.50
N ALA A 34 -8.12 8.14 12.52
CA ALA A 34 -8.34 6.70 12.59
C ALA A 34 -9.24 6.19 11.44
N ALA A 35 -10.26 6.96 11.06
CA ALA A 35 -11.12 6.65 9.93
C ALA A 35 -10.35 6.67 8.60
N ASP A 36 -9.49 7.67 8.39
CA ASP A 36 -8.63 7.76 7.19
C ASP A 36 -7.68 6.56 7.07
N LEU A 37 -7.07 6.13 8.18
CA LEU A 37 -6.19 4.96 8.19
C LEU A 37 -6.95 3.66 7.90
N LYS A 38 -8.19 3.53 8.41
CA LYS A 38 -9.05 2.39 8.10
C LYS A 38 -9.44 2.37 6.62
N SER A 39 -9.75 3.53 6.04
CA SER A 39 -10.06 3.64 4.60
C SER A 39 -8.87 3.28 3.70
N GLN A 40 -7.64 3.53 4.14
CA GLN A 40 -6.43 3.11 3.41
C GLN A 40 -6.15 1.61 3.54
N ALA A 41 -6.58 1.00 4.64
CA ALA A 41 -6.44 -0.42 4.87
C ALA A 41 -7.54 -1.24 4.16
N ASP A 42 -8.70 -0.64 3.90
CA ASP A 42 -9.80 -1.24 3.17
C ASP A 42 -9.36 -1.48 1.72
N PRO A 43 -9.31 -2.74 1.24
CA PRO A 43 -8.99 -3.00 -0.15
C PRO A 43 -10.07 -2.40 -1.04
N LEU A 44 -9.69 -1.56 -2.01
CA LEU A 44 -10.57 -1.24 -3.13
C LEU A 44 -11.05 -2.58 -3.73
N PRO A 45 -12.35 -2.74 -4.06
CA PRO A 45 -12.78 -3.91 -4.82
C PRO A 45 -11.93 -3.98 -6.09
N ASP A 46 -11.26 -5.12 -6.25
CA ASP A 46 -10.26 -5.41 -7.27
C ASP A 46 -10.81 -5.01 -8.65
N LYS A 47 -10.45 -3.81 -9.13
CA LYS A 47 -10.68 -3.42 -10.51
C LYS A 47 -9.49 -3.97 -11.29
N ASP A 48 -9.62 -5.23 -11.67
CA ASP A 48 -8.83 -5.88 -12.71
C ASP A 48 -7.31 -5.68 -12.60
N GLN A 49 -6.69 -6.22 -11.55
CA GLN A 49 -5.30 -6.66 -11.71
C GLN A 49 -5.27 -8.06 -12.31
N SER A 50 -5.74 -8.20 -13.56
CA SER A 50 -5.25 -9.28 -14.40
C SER A 50 -3.72 -9.12 -14.47
N PRO A 51 -2.93 -10.11 -14.04
CA PRO A 51 -1.48 -10.01 -14.07
C PRO A 51 -1.06 -9.85 -15.53
N ARG A 52 -0.65 -8.64 -15.91
CA ARG A 52 0.07 -8.45 -17.17
C ARG A 52 1.43 -9.09 -16.98
N ALA A 53 1.62 -10.28 -17.54
CA ALA A 53 2.93 -10.90 -17.61
C ALA A 53 3.88 -9.89 -18.25
N PRO A 54 5.03 -9.60 -17.65
CA PRO A 54 6.09 -8.95 -18.40
C PRO A 54 6.45 -9.94 -19.50
N ASP A 55 5.98 -9.70 -20.71
CA ASP A 55 6.57 -10.31 -21.91
C ASP A 55 8.03 -9.89 -21.92
N VAL A 56 8.85 -10.70 -21.27
CA VAL A 56 10.29 -10.65 -21.37
C VAL A 56 10.59 -11.08 -22.80
N THR A 57 10.81 -10.11 -23.68
CA THR A 57 11.53 -10.38 -24.92
C THR A 57 12.91 -10.86 -24.51
N GLN A 58 13.07 -12.17 -24.41
CA GLN A 58 14.36 -12.82 -24.57
C GLN A 58 14.76 -12.53 -26.02
N ASP A 59 15.45 -11.40 -26.22
CA ASP A 59 16.14 -11.14 -27.48
C ASP A 59 17.25 -12.19 -27.58
N VAL A 60 16.88 -13.27 -28.26
CA VAL A 60 17.79 -14.31 -28.73
C VAL A 60 18.77 -13.62 -29.66
N SER A 61 20.05 -13.62 -29.28
CA SER A 61 21.17 -13.23 -30.13
C SER A 61 21.09 -13.88 -31.51
N PRO A 62 21.58 -13.22 -32.56
CA PRO A 62 22.23 -13.91 -33.64
C PRO A 62 23.73 -13.59 -33.64
N ASP A 63 24.49 -14.67 -33.66
CA ASP A 63 25.91 -14.78 -33.96
C ASP A 63 26.44 -13.82 -35.04
N GLY A 64 27.71 -13.44 -34.87
CA GLY A 64 28.63 -13.33 -36.00
C GLY A 64 29.24 -11.95 -36.25
N GLU A 65 30.24 -11.56 -35.45
CA GLU A 65 31.29 -10.67 -35.98
C GLU A 65 32.55 -11.50 -36.23
N SER A 66 32.67 -11.93 -37.49
CA SER A 66 33.79 -12.64 -38.07
C SER A 66 34.60 -11.68 -38.94
N GLY A 67 35.94 -11.71 -38.76
CA GLY A 67 36.94 -11.29 -39.76
C GLY A 67 37.49 -9.88 -39.57
N ALA A 68 38.77 -9.72 -39.21
CA ALA A 68 39.96 -9.74 -40.09
C ALA A 68 40.49 -8.29 -40.23
N ALA A 69 41.78 -7.95 -40.22
CA ALA A 69 43.03 -8.68 -40.46
C ALA A 69 44.18 -7.97 -39.73
#